data_AF-A0A1F8KL27-F1
#
_entry.id   AF-A0A1F8KL27-F1
#
_cell.length_a   1.000
_cell.length_b   1.000
_cell.length_c   1.000
_cell.angle_alpha   90.00
_cell.angle_beta   90.00
_cell.angle_gamma   90.00
#
_symmetry.space_group_name_H-M   'P 1'
#
loop_
_entity.id
_entity.type
_entity.pdbx_description
1 polymer ?
#
loop_
_entity_poly.entity_id
_entity_poly.type
_entity_poly.pdbx_seq_one_letter_code
_entity_poly.pdbx_strand_id
1 'polypeptide(L)'
;MFAAQCTPAAETPTAEAPVAAAPTAVAPAAAAPTAEVAAPAVTEPELPLFYGAYATPIEEPWDGVIHAALQQAAADGKIRYEFTDDIGYAGDMERVLREIAENQKPAAILGDAFGNEEAVRRVAVEYPEIAFAFGSGLGPAEPNMAVFDNWIHEPGYLSGMIAGGVTQSGVIGVVGGYPVPEVNRIVNAFIDGAKSVNPEAKVIVTFINSWFDPAAAKEAALAQVDAGADVLFAERFGVIDAAVEKGLFAFGNMSDQNALGPETVITGPVWNMAPTVDYLIAQVNAGTFTGMDLKDFSMVGKGGAYLADFHGMDAKIPAELLAKVKETEQQIKDGLFRVDIKEEPPVSD
;
A
#
# COMPACT_ATOMS: atom_id res chain seq x y z
N MET A 1 15.71 -50.37 55.86
CA MET A 1 15.93 -50.86 57.24
C MET A 1 17.26 -50.31 57.72
N PHE A 2 17.23 -49.56 58.83
CA PHE A 2 18.32 -49.03 59.69
C PHE A 2 19.38 -48.10 59.04
N ALA A 3 19.35 -46.78 59.29
CA ALA A 3 19.74 -46.01 60.50
C ALA A 3 21.22 -45.53 60.41
N ALA A 4 21.46 -44.25 60.11
CA ALA A 4 21.63 -43.13 61.06
C ALA A 4 22.92 -43.22 61.90
N GLN A 5 23.81 -42.23 61.74
CA GLN A 5 24.93 -42.00 62.66
C GLN A 5 25.04 -40.51 63.01
N CYS A 6 25.01 -40.29 64.33
CA CYS A 6 25.08 -39.06 65.10
C CYS A 6 26.50 -38.50 65.22
N THR A 7 26.61 -37.17 65.28
CA THR A 7 27.67 -36.41 65.98
C THR A 7 27.39 -36.45 67.50
N PRO A 8 28.37 -36.26 68.42
CA PRO A 8 28.74 -34.90 68.89
C PRO A 8 30.22 -34.76 69.38
N ALA A 9 30.82 -33.57 69.27
CA ALA A 9 31.10 -32.55 70.31
C ALA A 9 32.11 -32.91 71.44
N ALA A 10 33.11 -32.05 71.64
CA ALA A 10 33.76 -31.82 72.93
C ALA A 10 34.36 -30.40 72.98
N GLU A 11 34.08 -29.72 74.09
CA GLU A 11 34.42 -28.33 74.43
C GLU A 11 35.82 -28.17 75.05
N THR A 12 36.27 -26.92 75.00
CA THR A 12 37.42 -26.19 75.57
C THR A 12 37.68 -26.38 77.09
N PRO A 13 38.85 -25.95 77.64
CA PRO A 13 38.86 -24.65 78.33
C PRO A 13 40.20 -23.85 78.43
N THR A 14 40.04 -22.52 78.62
CA THR A 14 40.78 -21.53 79.48
C THR A 14 42.31 -21.34 79.31
N ALA A 15 42.88 -20.18 78.94
CA ALA A 15 42.83 -18.78 79.40
C ALA A 15 43.95 -18.38 80.40
N GLU A 16 44.88 -17.52 79.96
CA GLU A 16 45.67 -16.61 80.81
C GLU A 16 46.15 -15.38 79.98
N ALA A 17 46.18 -14.21 80.59
CA ALA A 17 46.45 -12.87 80.01
C ALA A 17 47.53 -12.14 80.87
N PRO A 18 47.85 -10.85 80.68
CA PRO A 18 48.26 -10.07 79.49
C PRO A 18 49.58 -9.27 79.74
N VAL A 19 50.21 -8.66 78.72
CA VAL A 19 51.03 -7.42 78.90
C VAL A 19 50.88 -6.52 77.67
N ALA A 20 50.56 -5.26 77.93
CA ALA A 20 50.21 -4.21 76.99
C ALA A 20 51.39 -3.60 76.22
N ALA A 21 51.16 -3.21 74.96
CA ALA A 21 51.95 -2.25 74.21
C ALA A 21 51.02 -1.18 73.59
N ALA A 22 51.53 0.06 73.53
CA ALA A 22 50.85 1.33 73.32
C ALA A 22 50.17 1.51 71.92
N PRO A 23 49.28 2.50 71.76
CA PRO A 23 48.32 2.55 70.65
C PRO A 23 48.93 3.20 69.39
N THR A 24 48.77 2.54 68.25
CA THR A 24 48.86 3.16 66.92
C THR A 24 47.47 3.63 66.51
N ALA A 25 47.37 4.92 66.19
CA ALA A 25 46.14 5.55 65.71
C ALA A 25 45.68 4.92 64.39
N VAL A 26 44.47 4.36 64.38
CA VAL A 26 43.79 3.88 63.18
C VAL A 26 43.05 5.05 62.53
N ALA A 27 43.43 5.37 61.30
CA ALA A 27 42.73 6.33 60.45
C ALA A 27 41.31 5.82 60.14
N PRO A 28 40.30 6.70 60.00
CA PRO A 28 38.94 6.27 59.68
C PRO A 28 38.90 5.65 58.28
N ALA A 29 38.34 4.44 58.19
CA ALA A 29 38.06 3.79 56.91
C ALA A 29 37.07 4.64 56.12
N ALA A 30 37.50 5.11 54.94
CA ALA A 30 36.63 5.77 53.99
C ALA A 30 35.57 4.77 53.50
N ALA A 31 34.30 5.14 53.65
CA ALA A 31 33.19 4.39 53.07
C ALA A 31 33.33 4.39 51.54
N ALA A 32 33.44 3.20 50.95
CA ALA A 32 33.40 3.02 49.51
C ALA A 32 32.02 3.50 48.98
N PRO A 33 31.96 4.26 47.88
CA PRO A 33 30.70 4.61 47.28
C PRO A 33 30.04 3.32 46.75
N THR A 34 28.85 3.02 47.24
CA THR A 34 27.97 2.02 46.63
C THR A 34 27.66 2.50 45.22
N ALA A 35 28.17 1.80 44.22
CA ALA A 35 27.81 2.01 42.82
C ALA A 35 26.31 1.69 42.67
N GLU A 36 25.52 2.73 42.46
CA GLU A 36 24.15 2.62 42.02
C GLU A 36 24.19 2.00 40.62
N VAL A 37 23.77 0.74 40.50
CA VAL A 37 23.61 0.08 39.20
C VAL A 37 22.44 0.79 38.51
N ALA A 38 22.77 1.76 37.65
CA ALA A 38 21.80 2.35 36.76
C ALA A 38 21.13 1.22 35.97
N ALA A 39 19.81 1.11 36.09
CA ALA A 39 19.02 0.24 35.24
C ALA A 39 19.36 0.57 33.78
N PRO A 40 19.47 -0.42 32.87
CA PRO A 40 19.70 -0.14 31.47
C PRO A 40 18.61 0.82 31.01
N ALA A 41 19.02 1.95 30.42
CA ALA A 41 18.09 2.83 29.75
C ALA A 41 17.34 1.96 28.73
N VAL A 42 16.03 1.87 28.87
CA VAL A 42 15.17 1.32 27.82
C VAL A 42 15.24 2.35 26.72
N THR A 43 16.18 2.17 25.79
CA THR A 43 16.15 2.87 24.52
C THR A 43 14.83 2.45 23.87
N GLU A 44 13.91 3.40 23.68
CA GLU A 44 12.74 3.12 22.85
C GLU A 44 13.25 2.54 21.52
N PRO A 45 12.69 1.41 21.06
CA PRO A 45 13.12 0.82 19.80
C PRO A 45 12.96 1.89 18.71
N GLU A 46 14.06 2.19 18.03
CA GLU A 46 14.04 3.13 16.91
C GLU A 46 13.05 2.61 15.86
N LEU A 47 12.16 3.48 15.38
CA LEU A 47 11.17 3.11 14.39
C LEU A 47 11.86 2.52 13.14
N PRO A 48 11.35 1.41 12.58
CA PRO A 48 11.96 0.79 11.41
C PRO A 48 11.94 1.76 10.23
N LEU A 49 13.04 1.81 9.48
CA LEU A 49 13.11 2.56 8.23
C LEU A 49 12.42 1.76 7.11
N PHE A 50 11.41 2.35 6.51
CA PHE A 50 10.84 1.90 5.23
C PHE A 50 11.36 2.84 4.14
N TYR A 51 11.74 2.29 2.99
CA TYR A 51 12.27 3.06 1.89
C TYR A 51 11.40 2.91 0.64
N GLY A 52 11.08 4.02 -0.03
CA GLY A 52 10.42 4.02 -1.35
C GLY A 52 11.45 4.09 -2.48
N ALA A 53 11.38 3.17 -3.44
CA ALA A 53 12.25 3.15 -4.62
C ALA A 53 11.39 3.03 -5.89
N TYR A 54 11.10 4.17 -6.52
CA TYR A 54 10.11 4.28 -7.60
C TYR A 54 10.79 4.44 -8.96
N ALA A 55 10.33 3.69 -9.95
CA ALA A 55 10.83 3.80 -11.31
C ALA A 55 10.31 5.05 -12.02
N THR A 56 9.15 5.58 -11.63
CA THR A 56 8.60 6.83 -12.19
C THR A 56 8.53 7.94 -11.13
N PRO A 57 8.26 9.20 -11.53
CA PRO A 57 8.04 10.28 -10.57
C PRO A 57 6.82 10.03 -9.69
N ILE A 58 6.87 10.41 -8.41
CA ILE A 58 5.76 10.19 -7.45
C ILE A 58 4.47 10.95 -7.78
N GLU A 59 4.49 11.90 -8.72
CA GLU A 59 3.29 12.54 -9.25
C GLU A 59 2.46 11.61 -10.15
N GLU A 60 3.06 10.52 -10.65
CA GLU A 60 2.34 9.46 -11.33
C GLU A 60 1.44 8.72 -10.30
N PRO A 61 0.15 8.48 -10.60
CA PRO A 61 -0.81 7.94 -9.64
C PRO A 61 -0.41 6.64 -8.93
N TRP A 62 0.26 5.71 -9.63
CA TRP A 62 0.67 4.43 -9.08
C TRP A 62 1.65 4.62 -7.92
N ASP A 63 2.76 5.29 -8.21
CA ASP A 63 3.83 5.52 -7.24
C ASP A 63 3.36 6.49 -6.15
N GLY A 64 2.55 7.47 -6.53
CA GLY A 64 1.94 8.46 -5.62
C GLY A 64 1.07 7.84 -4.53
N VAL A 65 0.27 6.81 -4.83
CA VAL A 65 -0.56 6.12 -3.81
C VAL A 65 0.30 5.37 -2.80
N ILE A 66 1.36 4.70 -3.26
CA ILE A 66 2.30 3.99 -2.38
C ILE A 66 3.04 5.00 -1.49
N HIS A 67 3.54 6.08 -2.09
CA HIS A 67 4.23 7.16 -1.40
C HIS A 67 3.35 7.79 -0.31
N ALA A 68 2.12 8.15 -0.63
CA ALA A 68 1.18 8.75 0.32
C ALA A 68 0.90 7.84 1.52
N ALA A 69 0.75 6.53 1.30
CA ALA A 69 0.51 5.56 2.38
C ALA A 69 1.72 5.45 3.32
N LEU A 70 2.95 5.46 2.79
CA LEU A 70 4.18 5.44 3.59
C LEU A 70 4.39 6.75 4.35
N GLN A 71 4.10 7.90 3.73
CA GLN A 71 4.09 9.19 4.42
C GLN A 71 3.10 9.21 5.58
N GLN A 72 1.89 8.68 5.38
CA GLN A 72 0.88 8.61 6.45
C GLN A 72 1.36 7.70 7.59
N ALA A 73 1.91 6.53 7.29
CA ALA A 73 2.45 5.65 8.32
C ALA A 73 3.62 6.28 9.11
N ALA A 74 4.45 7.10 8.46
CA ALA A 74 5.49 7.88 9.13
C ALA A 74 4.89 9.00 10.00
N ALA A 75 3.89 9.72 9.51
CA ALA A 75 3.18 10.75 10.27
C ALA A 75 2.47 10.18 11.52
N ASP A 76 1.97 8.95 11.42
CA ASP A 76 1.38 8.19 12.52
C ASP A 76 2.43 7.68 13.54
N GLY A 77 3.72 7.88 13.28
CA GLY A 77 4.82 7.43 14.14
C GLY A 77 5.03 5.92 14.11
N LYS A 78 4.65 5.23 13.02
CA LYS A 78 4.83 3.77 12.88
C LYS A 78 6.18 3.40 12.25
N ILE A 79 6.71 4.26 11.40
CA ILE A 79 7.95 4.05 10.62
C ILE A 79 8.76 5.36 10.50
N ARG A 80 10.03 5.24 10.15
CA ARG A 80 10.74 6.31 9.43
C ARG A 80 10.58 6.06 7.94
N TYR A 81 10.48 7.13 7.15
CA TYR A 81 10.29 7.02 5.70
C TYR A 81 11.26 7.92 4.95
N GLU A 82 11.96 7.34 3.98
CA GLU A 82 12.79 8.01 2.98
C GLU A 82 12.46 7.42 1.61
N PHE A 83 12.76 8.13 0.52
CA PHE A 83 12.50 7.63 -0.82
C PHE A 83 13.44 8.18 -1.88
N THR A 84 13.41 7.53 -3.03
CA THR A 84 14.00 7.97 -4.29
C THR A 84 13.05 7.59 -5.42
N ASP A 85 12.77 8.55 -6.29
CA ASP A 85 11.88 8.39 -7.43
C ASP A 85 12.60 8.70 -8.75
N ASP A 86 11.88 8.53 -9.87
CA ASP A 86 12.40 8.72 -11.23
C ASP A 86 13.70 7.94 -11.50
N ILE A 87 13.81 6.72 -10.93
CA ILE A 87 14.97 5.83 -11.14
C ILE A 87 15.01 5.33 -12.59
N GLY A 88 13.85 5.22 -13.23
CA GLY A 88 13.68 4.78 -14.60
C GLY A 88 13.84 3.27 -14.82
N TYR A 89 13.71 2.87 -16.08
CA TYR A 89 13.78 1.48 -16.54
C TYR A 89 15.08 1.16 -17.31
N ALA A 90 16.04 2.09 -17.33
CA ALA A 90 17.25 2.01 -18.15
C ALA A 90 18.46 1.34 -17.44
N GLY A 91 18.20 0.59 -16.36
CA GLY A 91 19.21 -0.22 -15.66
C GLY A 91 19.78 0.39 -14.37
N ASP A 92 19.32 1.58 -13.96
CA ASP A 92 19.78 2.21 -12.72
C ASP A 92 19.20 1.57 -11.45
N MET A 93 18.04 0.89 -11.54
CA MET A 93 17.33 0.31 -10.40
C MET A 93 18.20 -0.63 -9.56
N GLU A 94 18.98 -1.51 -10.19
CA GLU A 94 19.83 -2.44 -9.45
C GLU A 94 20.90 -1.71 -8.61
N ARG A 95 21.56 -0.72 -9.20
CA ARG A 95 22.58 0.08 -8.52
C ARG A 95 21.97 0.86 -7.36
N VAL A 96 20.85 1.54 -7.59
CA VAL A 96 20.18 2.37 -6.58
C VAL A 96 19.70 1.52 -5.41
N LEU A 97 19.09 0.36 -5.65
CA LEU A 97 18.64 -0.54 -4.58
C LEU A 97 19.80 -1.08 -3.74
N ARG A 98 20.95 -1.42 -4.34
CA ARG A 98 22.16 -1.80 -3.59
C ARG A 98 22.67 -0.66 -2.72
N GLU A 99 22.75 0.55 -3.27
CA GLU A 99 23.18 1.73 -2.53
C GLU A 99 22.25 2.01 -1.33
N ILE A 100 20.93 1.87 -1.51
CA ILE A 100 19.95 1.99 -0.42
C ILE A 100 20.18 0.89 0.63
N ALA A 101 20.27 -0.37 0.20
CA ALA A 101 20.45 -1.51 1.10
C ALA A 101 21.75 -1.41 1.93
N GLU A 102 22.85 -0.97 1.33
CA GLU A 102 24.16 -0.88 2.01
C GLU A 102 24.27 0.33 2.94
N ASN A 103 23.81 1.50 2.48
CA ASN A 103 24.02 2.76 3.19
C ASN A 103 22.94 3.03 4.23
N GLN A 104 21.67 2.73 3.91
CA GLN A 104 20.53 3.04 4.76
C GLN A 104 20.06 1.84 5.59
N LYS A 105 20.28 0.61 5.08
CA LYS A 105 19.88 -0.65 5.72
C LYS A 105 18.42 -0.61 6.19
N PRO A 106 17.46 -0.29 5.29
CA PRO A 106 16.06 -0.20 5.67
C PRO A 106 15.53 -1.56 6.08
N ALA A 107 14.49 -1.56 6.91
CA ALA A 107 13.78 -2.77 7.28
C ALA A 107 12.87 -3.27 6.15
N ALA A 108 12.40 -2.35 5.28
CA ALA A 108 11.64 -2.69 4.08
C ALA A 108 11.91 -1.72 2.93
N ILE A 109 11.80 -2.21 1.69
CA ILE A 109 11.80 -1.41 0.46
C ILE A 109 10.52 -1.68 -0.32
N LEU A 110 9.83 -0.61 -0.71
CA LEU A 110 8.63 -0.65 -1.55
C LEU A 110 8.82 0.16 -2.83
N GLY A 111 8.11 -0.23 -3.89
CA GLY A 111 8.15 0.46 -5.18
C GLY A 111 7.46 -0.34 -6.27
N ASP A 112 7.85 -0.09 -7.51
CA ASP A 112 7.37 -0.77 -8.70
C ASP A 112 8.51 -1.49 -9.44
N ALA A 113 8.32 -2.79 -9.71
CA ALA A 113 9.33 -3.65 -10.30
C ALA A 113 9.10 -3.87 -11.81
N PHE A 114 7.93 -3.55 -12.39
CA PHE A 114 7.50 -3.97 -13.73
C PHE A 114 8.61 -4.08 -14.80
N GLY A 115 9.13 -2.96 -15.30
CA GLY A 115 10.23 -2.97 -16.28
C GLY A 115 11.60 -3.30 -15.68
N ASN A 116 11.69 -3.45 -14.36
CA ASN A 116 12.88 -3.66 -13.55
C ASN A 116 12.92 -5.03 -12.81
N GLU A 117 12.07 -6.00 -13.18
CA GLU A 117 11.81 -7.23 -12.40
C GLU A 117 13.09 -7.98 -12.02
N GLU A 118 13.96 -8.19 -13.01
CA GLU A 118 15.21 -8.91 -12.78
C GLU A 118 16.17 -8.15 -11.86
N ALA A 119 16.22 -6.81 -11.99
CA ALA A 119 17.07 -5.96 -11.17
C ALA A 119 16.64 -6.01 -9.71
N VAL A 120 15.34 -5.81 -9.43
CA VAL A 120 14.80 -5.83 -8.07
C VAL A 120 15.03 -7.20 -7.42
N ARG A 121 14.75 -8.30 -8.15
CA ARG A 121 14.88 -9.66 -7.63
C ARG A 121 16.32 -10.07 -7.36
N ARG A 122 17.28 -9.65 -8.19
CA ARG A 122 18.71 -9.90 -7.94
C ARG A 122 19.14 -9.27 -6.62
N VAL A 123 18.75 -8.02 -6.38
CA VAL A 123 19.08 -7.32 -5.14
C VAL A 123 18.36 -7.95 -3.95
N ALA A 124 17.07 -8.28 -4.07
CA ALA A 124 16.30 -8.87 -2.96
C ALA A 124 16.98 -10.12 -2.35
N VAL A 125 17.47 -11.04 -3.20
CA VAL A 125 18.14 -12.28 -2.75
C VAL A 125 19.47 -12.02 -2.02
N GLU A 126 20.15 -10.92 -2.32
CA GLU A 126 21.43 -10.59 -1.71
C GLU A 126 21.30 -9.95 -0.33
N TYR A 127 20.14 -9.35 -0.02
CA TYR A 127 19.83 -8.70 1.25
C TYR A 127 18.60 -9.35 1.90
N PRO A 128 18.68 -10.65 2.29
CA PRO A 128 17.53 -11.42 2.78
C PRO A 128 16.90 -10.88 4.09
N GLU A 129 17.60 -10.00 4.80
CA GLU A 129 17.13 -9.31 6.00
C GLU A 129 16.19 -8.13 5.73
N ILE A 130 16.17 -7.61 4.50
CA ILE A 130 15.32 -6.50 4.09
C ILE A 130 14.03 -7.06 3.49
N ALA A 131 12.88 -6.53 3.90
CA ALA A 131 11.61 -6.90 3.28
C ALA A 131 11.42 -6.16 1.94
N PHE A 132 11.41 -6.86 0.81
CA PHE A 132 11.06 -6.25 -0.48
C PHE A 132 9.57 -6.51 -0.77
N ALA A 133 8.80 -5.45 -1.01
CA ALA A 133 7.42 -5.53 -1.43
C ALA A 133 7.18 -4.60 -2.62
N PHE A 134 7.01 -5.14 -3.83
CA PHE A 134 6.96 -4.35 -5.05
C PHE A 134 5.71 -4.62 -5.89
N GLY A 135 5.23 -3.60 -6.59
CA GLY A 135 4.32 -3.73 -7.71
C GLY A 135 4.96 -4.59 -8.79
N SER A 136 4.36 -5.72 -9.16
CA SER A 136 5.04 -6.73 -10.00
C SER A 136 4.07 -7.46 -10.91
N GLY A 137 4.52 -7.73 -12.13
CA GLY A 137 3.81 -8.61 -13.09
C GLY A 137 4.16 -10.10 -12.90
N LEU A 138 5.08 -10.41 -11.98
CA LEU A 138 5.56 -11.75 -11.68
C LEU A 138 5.11 -12.17 -10.27
N GLY A 139 5.22 -13.47 -9.97
CA GLY A 139 4.91 -13.99 -8.63
C GLY A 139 5.94 -13.61 -7.56
N PRO A 140 5.63 -13.82 -6.27
CA PRO A 140 6.59 -13.61 -5.19
C PRO A 140 7.81 -14.53 -5.32
N ALA A 141 8.89 -14.19 -4.63
CA ALA A 141 10.08 -15.02 -4.55
C ALA A 141 10.65 -15.09 -3.12
N GLU A 142 11.12 -16.26 -2.76
CA GLU A 142 11.80 -16.49 -1.49
C GLU A 142 13.23 -15.90 -1.51
N PRO A 143 13.76 -15.45 -0.36
CA PRO A 143 13.11 -15.47 0.96
C PRO A 143 12.23 -14.23 1.26
N ASN A 144 12.43 -13.13 0.55
CA ASN A 144 12.03 -11.79 1.01
C ASN A 144 11.45 -10.90 -0.10
N MET A 145 10.94 -11.47 -1.19
CA MET A 145 10.32 -10.70 -2.27
C MET A 145 8.80 -10.95 -2.30
N ALA A 146 8.06 -10.05 -1.68
CA ALA A 146 6.62 -9.95 -1.81
C ALA A 146 6.22 -9.11 -3.03
N VAL A 147 5.04 -9.39 -3.56
CA VAL A 147 4.50 -8.70 -4.72
C VAL A 147 3.10 -8.18 -4.44
N PHE A 148 2.72 -7.09 -5.08
CA PHE A 148 1.35 -6.59 -5.11
C PHE A 148 1.01 -6.00 -6.47
N ASP A 149 -0.26 -5.67 -6.64
CA ASP A 149 -0.79 -4.92 -7.79
C ASP A 149 -2.03 -4.14 -7.29
N ASN A 150 -2.57 -3.19 -8.06
CA ASN A 150 -3.79 -2.47 -7.71
C ASN A 150 -5.05 -3.29 -8.06
N TRP A 151 -5.53 -4.09 -7.13
CA TRP A 151 -6.70 -4.93 -7.36
C TRP A 151 -8.05 -4.16 -7.25
N ILE A 152 -8.13 -2.96 -7.83
CA ILE A 152 -9.27 -2.02 -7.75
C ILE A 152 -10.40 -2.27 -8.78
N HIS A 153 -10.38 -3.42 -9.45
CA HIS A 153 -11.45 -3.86 -10.36
C HIS A 153 -12.83 -3.98 -9.67
N GLU A 154 -12.86 -4.30 -8.37
CA GLU A 154 -14.10 -4.38 -7.61
C GLU A 154 -14.85 -3.04 -7.54
N PRO A 155 -14.24 -1.92 -7.07
CA PRO A 155 -14.88 -0.61 -7.17
C PRO A 155 -14.94 -0.07 -8.62
N GLY A 156 -14.10 -0.57 -9.53
CA GLY A 156 -14.24 -0.30 -10.98
C GLY A 156 -15.58 -0.81 -11.52
N TYR A 157 -15.98 -2.04 -11.15
CA TYR A 157 -17.28 -2.62 -11.48
C TYR A 157 -18.44 -1.81 -10.89
N LEU A 158 -18.34 -1.41 -9.63
CA LEU A 158 -19.35 -0.57 -8.99
C LEU A 158 -19.48 0.81 -9.67
N SER A 159 -18.36 1.42 -10.06
CA SER A 159 -18.36 2.66 -10.86
C SER A 159 -19.08 2.44 -12.20
N GLY A 160 -18.81 1.31 -12.86
CA GLY A 160 -19.49 0.89 -14.08
C GLY A 160 -21.01 0.78 -13.89
N MET A 161 -21.47 0.13 -12.82
CA MET A 161 -22.89 0.02 -12.51
C MET A 161 -23.57 1.39 -12.43
N ILE A 162 -22.92 2.36 -11.76
CA ILE A 162 -23.44 3.72 -11.67
C ILE A 162 -23.46 4.35 -13.08
N ALA A 163 -22.35 4.30 -13.82
CA ALA A 163 -22.23 4.84 -15.17
C ALA A 163 -23.34 4.33 -16.11
N GLY A 164 -23.59 3.02 -16.11
CA GLY A 164 -24.62 2.38 -16.92
C GLY A 164 -26.05 2.84 -16.59
N GLY A 165 -26.31 3.24 -15.35
CA GLY A 165 -27.63 3.71 -14.93
C GLY A 165 -27.83 5.23 -14.93
N VAL A 166 -26.75 6.02 -15.05
CA VAL A 166 -26.83 7.49 -15.14
C VAL A 166 -26.67 8.03 -16.57
N THR A 167 -26.07 7.25 -17.49
CA THR A 167 -26.00 7.63 -18.91
C THR A 167 -27.41 7.83 -19.50
N GLN A 168 -27.58 8.90 -20.26
CA GLN A 168 -28.80 9.25 -20.98
C GLN A 168 -28.74 8.84 -22.44
N SER A 169 -27.56 8.93 -23.07
CA SER A 169 -27.32 8.52 -24.45
C SER A 169 -27.14 7.01 -24.60
N GLY A 170 -26.80 6.31 -23.51
CA GLY A 170 -26.37 4.93 -23.52
C GLY A 170 -24.94 4.73 -24.05
N VAL A 171 -24.18 5.81 -24.26
CA VAL A 171 -22.79 5.78 -24.72
C VAL A 171 -21.89 6.29 -23.61
N ILE A 172 -20.88 5.51 -23.26
CA ILE A 172 -19.93 5.80 -22.18
C ILE A 172 -18.52 5.81 -22.77
N GLY A 173 -17.70 6.78 -22.39
CA GLY A 173 -16.31 6.88 -22.82
C GLY A 173 -15.35 6.40 -21.74
N VAL A 174 -14.31 5.66 -22.14
CA VAL A 174 -13.19 5.26 -21.28
C VAL A 174 -11.89 5.64 -21.96
N VAL A 175 -11.03 6.38 -21.26
CA VAL A 175 -9.70 6.72 -21.77
C VAL A 175 -8.65 6.17 -20.81
N GLY A 176 -7.87 5.20 -21.30
CA GLY A 176 -6.82 4.51 -20.55
C GLY A 176 -5.41 4.82 -21.04
N GLY A 177 -4.40 4.47 -20.23
CA GLY A 177 -3.00 4.63 -20.58
C GLY A 177 -2.50 3.65 -21.65
N TYR A 178 -2.01 2.48 -21.22
CA TYR A 178 -1.62 1.37 -22.09
C TYR A 178 -2.53 0.16 -21.86
N PRO A 179 -2.73 -0.71 -22.87
CA PRO A 179 -3.54 -1.92 -22.75
C PRO A 179 -2.78 -3.07 -22.06
N VAL A 180 -2.34 -2.84 -20.82
CA VAL A 180 -1.65 -3.85 -19.98
C VAL A 180 -2.66 -4.58 -19.07
N PRO A 181 -2.31 -5.75 -18.50
CA PRO A 181 -3.21 -6.52 -17.63
C PRO A 181 -3.92 -5.69 -16.55
N GLU A 182 -3.19 -4.80 -15.88
CA GLU A 182 -3.72 -3.91 -14.84
C GLU A 182 -4.84 -3.00 -15.35
N VAL A 183 -4.56 -2.14 -16.32
CA VAL A 183 -5.57 -1.25 -16.93
C VAL A 183 -6.73 -2.05 -17.52
N ASN A 184 -6.43 -3.14 -18.24
CA ASN A 184 -7.45 -3.98 -18.89
C ASN A 184 -8.43 -4.54 -17.86
N ARG A 185 -7.94 -5.01 -16.72
CA ARG A 185 -8.76 -5.54 -15.62
C ARG A 185 -9.74 -4.51 -15.09
N ILE A 186 -9.29 -3.28 -14.88
CA ILE A 186 -10.13 -2.20 -14.35
C ILE A 186 -11.18 -1.79 -15.38
N VAL A 187 -10.77 -1.61 -16.65
CA VAL A 187 -11.67 -1.21 -17.74
C VAL A 187 -12.71 -2.29 -18.05
N ASN A 188 -12.31 -3.57 -18.11
CA ASN A 188 -13.25 -4.67 -18.32
C ASN A 188 -14.27 -4.78 -17.17
N ALA A 189 -13.83 -4.63 -15.91
CA ALA A 189 -14.75 -4.63 -14.77
C ALA A 189 -15.74 -3.45 -14.84
N PHE A 190 -15.28 -2.26 -15.23
CA PHE A 190 -16.16 -1.10 -15.46
C PHE A 190 -17.19 -1.37 -16.58
N ILE A 191 -16.77 -1.97 -17.69
CA ILE A 191 -17.66 -2.36 -18.80
C ILE A 191 -18.71 -3.37 -18.32
N ASP A 192 -18.29 -4.42 -17.61
CA ASP A 192 -19.21 -5.44 -17.07
C ASP A 192 -20.21 -4.82 -16.08
N GLY A 193 -19.74 -3.89 -15.24
CA GLY A 193 -20.58 -3.12 -14.33
C GLY A 193 -21.65 -2.32 -15.06
N ALA A 194 -21.26 -1.55 -16.09
CA ALA A 194 -22.18 -0.77 -16.89
C ALA A 194 -23.22 -1.65 -17.60
N LYS A 195 -22.77 -2.73 -18.24
CA LYS A 195 -23.64 -3.67 -18.96
C LYS A 195 -24.54 -4.49 -18.03
N SER A 196 -24.20 -4.63 -16.75
CA SER A 196 -25.09 -5.26 -15.75
C SER A 196 -26.33 -4.44 -15.39
N VAL A 197 -26.27 -3.12 -15.59
CA VAL A 197 -27.37 -2.17 -15.31
C VAL A 197 -28.07 -1.76 -16.61
N ASN A 198 -27.29 -1.52 -17.66
CA ASN A 198 -27.78 -1.19 -18.99
C ASN A 198 -27.14 -2.13 -20.03
N PRO A 199 -27.78 -3.27 -20.35
CA PRO A 199 -27.25 -4.25 -21.29
C PRO A 199 -26.99 -3.74 -22.71
N GLU A 200 -27.63 -2.62 -23.10
CA GLU A 200 -27.47 -1.98 -24.40
C GLU A 200 -26.44 -0.84 -24.39
N ALA A 201 -25.79 -0.58 -23.26
CA ALA A 201 -24.76 0.45 -23.15
C ALA A 201 -23.60 0.14 -24.11
N LYS A 202 -23.16 1.17 -24.83
CA LYS A 202 -21.98 1.15 -25.69
C LYS A 202 -20.82 1.81 -24.97
N VAL A 203 -19.70 1.10 -24.83
CA VAL A 203 -18.51 1.63 -24.18
C VAL A 203 -17.41 1.84 -25.21
N ILE A 204 -17.05 3.10 -25.44
CA ILE A 204 -15.97 3.49 -26.33
C ILE A 204 -14.67 3.52 -25.52
N VAL A 205 -13.70 2.67 -25.86
CA VAL A 205 -12.42 2.60 -25.16
C VAL A 205 -11.31 3.16 -26.05
N THR A 206 -10.49 4.06 -25.50
CA THR A 206 -9.33 4.61 -26.20
C THR A 206 -8.10 4.56 -25.31
N PHE A 207 -7.01 3.97 -25.79
CA PHE A 207 -5.71 3.97 -25.12
C PHE A 207 -4.82 5.05 -25.71
N ILE A 208 -4.28 5.94 -24.87
CA ILE A 208 -3.38 7.02 -25.31
C ILE A 208 -1.94 6.54 -25.54
N ASN A 209 -1.62 5.31 -25.13
CA ASN A 209 -0.28 4.72 -25.19
C ASN A 209 0.77 5.60 -24.48
N SER A 210 0.40 6.12 -23.31
CA SER A 210 1.24 6.89 -22.39
C SER A 210 0.74 6.67 -20.96
N TRP A 211 1.66 6.65 -19.98
CA TRP A 211 1.29 6.64 -18.56
C TRP A 211 0.86 8.03 -18.08
N PHE A 212 1.45 9.08 -18.65
CA PHE A 212 1.16 10.45 -18.26
C PHE A 212 1.20 11.40 -19.47
N ASP A 213 0.03 11.66 -20.05
CA ASP A 213 -0.19 12.71 -21.07
C ASP A 213 -1.62 13.27 -20.92
N PRO A 214 -1.83 14.23 -20.00
CA PRO A 214 -3.17 14.78 -19.76
C PRO A 214 -3.79 15.47 -20.98
N ALA A 215 -2.97 16.04 -21.87
CA ALA A 215 -3.46 16.69 -23.08
C ALA A 215 -4.03 15.67 -24.06
N ALA A 216 -3.30 14.59 -24.35
CA ALA A 216 -3.79 13.51 -25.21
C ALA A 216 -5.02 12.82 -24.61
N ALA A 217 -5.05 12.60 -23.30
CA ALA A 217 -6.21 12.03 -22.61
C ALA A 217 -7.46 12.91 -22.74
N LYS A 218 -7.31 14.23 -22.59
CA LYS A 218 -8.40 15.19 -22.80
C LYS A 218 -8.91 15.17 -24.23
N GLU A 219 -8.02 15.17 -25.22
CA GLU A 219 -8.40 15.12 -26.64
C GLU A 219 -9.15 13.83 -26.99
N ALA A 220 -8.68 12.68 -26.48
CA ALA A 220 -9.37 11.40 -26.65
C ALA A 220 -10.77 11.41 -26.03
N ALA A 221 -10.92 11.96 -24.82
CA ALA A 221 -12.21 12.07 -24.15
C ALA A 221 -13.19 12.97 -24.92
N LEU A 222 -12.72 14.12 -25.43
CA LEU A 222 -13.54 15.00 -26.26
C LEU A 222 -14.01 14.31 -27.54
N ALA A 223 -13.16 13.50 -28.18
CA ALA A 223 -13.55 12.72 -29.35
C ALA A 223 -14.64 11.67 -29.04
N GLN A 224 -14.60 11.04 -27.85
CA GLN A 224 -15.65 10.14 -27.38
C GLN A 224 -16.96 10.88 -27.12
N VAL A 225 -16.89 12.09 -26.56
CA VAL A 225 -18.06 12.95 -26.37
C VAL A 225 -18.68 13.36 -27.71
N ASP A 226 -17.86 13.70 -28.71
CA ASP A 226 -18.33 13.98 -30.06
C ASP A 226 -18.96 12.75 -30.74
N ALA A 227 -18.56 11.55 -30.33
CA ALA A 227 -19.17 10.27 -30.72
C ALA A 227 -20.45 9.91 -29.90
N GLY A 228 -20.85 10.76 -28.95
CA GLY A 228 -22.10 10.66 -28.20
C GLY A 228 -21.96 10.21 -26.74
N ALA A 229 -20.72 10.02 -26.25
CA ALA A 229 -20.51 9.68 -24.84
C ALA A 229 -20.97 10.82 -23.92
N ASP A 230 -21.77 10.49 -22.90
CA ASP A 230 -22.27 11.46 -21.92
C ASP A 230 -21.84 11.17 -20.47
N VAL A 231 -21.09 10.08 -20.29
CA VAL A 231 -20.42 9.70 -19.05
C VAL A 231 -19.00 9.27 -19.42
N LEU A 232 -18.01 9.69 -18.63
CA LEU A 232 -16.59 9.40 -18.88
C LEU A 232 -15.95 8.65 -17.70
N PHE A 233 -15.13 7.64 -17.99
CA PHE A 233 -14.23 7.04 -17.01
C PHE A 233 -12.81 7.54 -17.24
N ALA A 234 -12.30 8.29 -16.27
CA ALA A 234 -11.00 8.93 -16.26
C ALA A 234 -9.94 8.01 -15.65
N GLU A 235 -9.58 6.95 -16.38
CA GLU A 235 -8.48 6.08 -15.98
C GLU A 235 -7.13 6.85 -15.99
N ARG A 236 -7.04 7.92 -16.79
CA ARG A 236 -5.93 8.89 -16.82
C ARG A 236 -6.39 10.32 -16.54
N PHE A 237 -5.48 11.14 -15.99
CA PHE A 237 -5.68 12.59 -15.84
C PHE A 237 -5.94 13.26 -17.20
N GLY A 238 -6.68 14.38 -17.19
CA GLY A 238 -7.10 15.12 -18.40
C GLY A 238 -8.51 14.77 -18.89
N VAL A 239 -8.99 13.56 -18.62
CA VAL A 239 -10.37 13.14 -18.97
C VAL A 239 -11.40 13.92 -18.13
N ILE A 240 -11.13 14.14 -16.85
CA ILE A 240 -11.99 14.95 -15.97
C ILE A 240 -12.10 16.38 -16.50
N ASP A 241 -11.03 16.96 -17.05
CA ASP A 241 -11.08 18.31 -17.63
C ASP A 241 -12.03 18.38 -18.83
N ALA A 242 -12.08 17.32 -19.67
CA ALA A 242 -13.07 17.23 -20.74
C ALA A 242 -14.49 17.12 -20.18
N ALA A 243 -14.70 16.33 -19.14
CA ALA A 243 -15.99 16.18 -18.50
C ALA A 243 -16.49 17.50 -17.89
N VAL A 244 -15.62 18.23 -17.19
CA VAL A 244 -15.92 19.55 -16.62
C VAL A 244 -16.25 20.56 -17.72
N GLU A 245 -15.46 20.59 -18.80
CA GLU A 245 -15.70 21.49 -19.95
C GLU A 245 -17.07 21.24 -20.60
N LYS A 246 -17.51 19.98 -20.64
CA LYS A 246 -18.77 19.56 -21.26
C LYS A 246 -19.95 19.48 -20.29
N GLY A 247 -19.71 19.65 -18.98
CA GLY A 247 -20.72 19.48 -17.94
C GLY A 247 -21.27 18.05 -17.85
N LEU A 248 -20.42 17.07 -18.12
CA LEU A 248 -20.75 15.64 -18.08
C LEU A 248 -20.33 15.02 -16.76
N PHE A 249 -20.82 13.81 -16.49
CA PHE A 249 -20.37 13.03 -15.34
C PHE A 249 -19.07 12.30 -15.65
N ALA A 250 -18.21 12.22 -14.64
CA ALA A 250 -16.97 11.47 -14.70
C ALA A 250 -16.79 10.55 -13.50
N PHE A 251 -15.98 9.51 -13.70
CA PHE A 251 -15.45 8.66 -12.63
C PHE A 251 -13.93 8.77 -12.62
N GLY A 252 -13.33 9.04 -11.46
CA GLY A 252 -11.88 9.08 -11.29
C GLY A 252 -11.25 7.69 -11.21
N ASN A 253 -9.94 7.60 -11.03
CA ASN A 253 -9.22 6.33 -10.85
C ASN A 253 -8.04 6.44 -9.88
N MET A 254 -7.74 5.34 -9.19
CA MET A 254 -6.69 5.13 -8.18
C MET A 254 -6.78 6.00 -6.90
N SER A 255 -7.26 7.23 -6.98
CA SER A 255 -7.42 8.14 -5.83
C SER A 255 -8.75 8.90 -5.91
N ASP A 256 -9.11 9.57 -4.81
CA ASP A 256 -10.27 10.47 -4.81
C ASP A 256 -9.94 11.74 -5.59
N GLN A 257 -10.56 11.87 -6.76
CA GLN A 257 -10.31 12.96 -7.70
C GLN A 257 -11.47 13.98 -7.74
N ASN A 258 -12.40 13.96 -6.78
CA ASN A 258 -13.54 14.87 -6.79
C ASN A 258 -13.13 16.35 -6.84
N ALA A 259 -12.02 16.73 -6.19
CA ALA A 259 -11.49 18.09 -6.20
C ALA A 259 -11.18 18.64 -7.60
N LEU A 260 -10.94 17.78 -8.59
CA LEU A 260 -10.68 18.18 -9.99
C LEU A 260 -11.96 18.57 -10.74
N GLY A 261 -13.12 18.09 -10.29
CA GLY A 261 -14.41 18.44 -10.86
C GLY A 261 -15.54 18.16 -9.88
N PRO A 262 -15.76 19.01 -8.85
CA PRO A 262 -16.69 18.69 -7.76
C PRO A 262 -18.15 18.47 -8.19
N GLU A 263 -18.57 19.09 -9.30
CA GLU A 263 -19.91 18.98 -9.88
C GLU A 263 -20.03 17.90 -10.98
N THR A 264 -18.92 17.23 -11.30
CA THR A 264 -18.77 16.31 -12.44
C THR A 264 -18.35 14.91 -11.98
N VAL A 265 -17.37 14.82 -11.08
CA VAL A 265 -16.80 13.55 -10.60
C VAL A 265 -17.75 12.94 -9.58
N ILE A 266 -18.45 11.88 -9.98
CA ILE A 266 -19.43 11.18 -9.13
C ILE A 266 -18.73 10.44 -7.98
N THR A 267 -17.70 9.67 -8.32
CA THR A 267 -16.87 8.83 -7.43
C THR A 267 -15.74 8.25 -8.30
N GLY A 268 -15.04 7.22 -7.83
CA GLY A 268 -14.12 6.41 -8.62
C GLY A 268 -13.50 5.30 -7.78
N PRO A 269 -12.92 4.26 -8.41
CA PRO A 269 -12.10 3.29 -7.70
C PRO A 269 -10.89 3.96 -7.05
N VAL A 270 -10.78 3.80 -5.73
CA VAL A 270 -9.62 4.22 -4.93
C VAL A 270 -8.81 3.00 -4.54
N TRP A 271 -7.50 3.08 -4.74
CA TRP A 271 -6.54 2.12 -4.21
C TRP A 271 -6.03 2.59 -2.86
N ASN A 272 -6.14 1.73 -1.85
CA ASN A 272 -5.70 2.01 -0.50
C ASN A 272 -4.55 1.08 -0.12
N MET A 273 -3.35 1.64 -0.02
CA MET A 273 -2.16 0.90 0.36
C MET A 273 -1.99 0.72 1.87
N ALA A 274 -2.84 1.34 2.71
CA ALA A 274 -2.72 1.24 4.16
C ALA A 274 -2.74 -0.22 4.70
N PRO A 275 -3.65 -1.12 4.24
CA PRO A 275 -3.64 -2.51 4.71
C PRO A 275 -2.34 -3.26 4.37
N THR A 276 -1.78 -3.00 3.18
CA THR A 276 -0.49 -3.56 2.75
C THR A 276 0.64 -3.04 3.62
N VAL A 277 0.71 -1.72 3.83
CA VAL A 277 1.75 -1.08 4.66
C VAL A 277 1.66 -1.55 6.11
N ASP A 278 0.47 -1.58 6.71
CA ASP A 278 0.26 -2.06 8.08
C ASP A 278 0.64 -3.53 8.24
N TYR A 279 0.34 -4.38 7.25
CA TYR A 279 0.79 -5.77 7.24
C TYR A 279 2.31 -5.87 7.23
N LEU A 280 2.98 -5.12 6.35
CA LEU A 280 4.44 -5.11 6.24
C LEU A 280 5.10 -4.65 7.54
N ILE A 281 4.59 -3.57 8.16
CA ILE A 281 5.06 -3.08 9.45
C ILE A 281 4.95 -4.17 10.52
N ALA A 282 3.81 -4.88 10.58
CA ALA A 282 3.63 -5.97 11.53
C ALA A 282 4.61 -7.13 11.31
N GLN A 283 4.83 -7.54 10.05
CA GLN A 283 5.77 -8.63 9.73
C GLN A 283 7.22 -8.27 10.00
N VAL A 284 7.62 -7.04 9.66
CA VAL A 284 8.97 -6.50 9.92
C VAL A 284 9.23 -6.43 11.42
N ASN A 285 8.31 -5.85 12.19
CA ASN A 285 8.45 -5.75 13.65
C ASN A 285 8.48 -7.12 14.34
N ALA A 286 7.79 -8.11 13.79
CA ALA A 286 7.82 -9.48 14.30
C ALA A 286 9.07 -10.28 13.84
N GLY A 287 9.80 -9.79 12.83
CA GLY A 287 10.90 -10.54 12.21
C GLY A 287 10.43 -11.78 11.45
N THR A 288 9.21 -11.77 10.93
CA THR A 288 8.54 -12.92 10.29
C THR A 288 8.21 -12.68 8.81
N PHE A 289 8.71 -11.59 8.23
CA PHE A 289 8.45 -11.29 6.81
C PHE A 289 9.03 -12.37 5.89
N THR A 290 8.23 -12.78 4.91
CA THR A 290 8.62 -13.69 3.82
C THR A 290 8.03 -13.21 2.50
N GLY A 291 8.61 -13.65 1.38
CA GLY A 291 8.04 -13.42 0.07
C GLY A 291 6.62 -13.99 -0.05
N MET A 292 5.66 -13.16 -0.46
CA MET A 292 4.27 -13.58 -0.66
C MET A 292 3.52 -12.68 -1.65
N ASP A 293 2.42 -13.17 -2.18
CA ASP A 293 1.48 -12.35 -2.93
C ASP A 293 0.57 -11.59 -1.94
N LEU A 294 0.65 -10.26 -1.98
CA LEU A 294 -0.11 -9.34 -1.12
C LEU A 294 -1.42 -8.90 -1.77
N LYS A 295 -1.82 -9.48 -2.91
CA LYS A 295 -3.05 -9.19 -3.66
C LYS A 295 -4.28 -8.92 -2.79
N ASP A 296 -4.55 -9.79 -1.81
CA ASP A 296 -5.74 -9.66 -0.97
C ASP A 296 -5.79 -8.34 -0.21
N PHE A 297 -4.64 -7.75 0.14
CA PHE A 297 -4.55 -6.46 0.84
C PHE A 297 -4.86 -5.26 -0.06
N SER A 298 -4.86 -5.44 -1.38
CA SER A 298 -5.31 -4.43 -2.35
C SER A 298 -6.80 -4.58 -2.73
N MET A 299 -7.51 -5.60 -2.22
CA MET A 299 -8.91 -5.86 -2.54
C MET A 299 -9.87 -5.27 -1.49
N VAL A 300 -11.14 -5.09 -1.87
CA VAL A 300 -12.19 -4.51 -1.01
C VAL A 300 -12.34 -5.28 0.30
N GLY A 301 -12.23 -6.62 0.26
CA GLY A 301 -12.40 -7.48 1.44
C GLY A 301 -11.43 -7.18 2.59
N LYS A 302 -10.24 -6.63 2.32
CA LYS A 302 -9.29 -6.17 3.36
C LYS A 302 -9.18 -4.65 3.45
N GLY A 303 -10.07 -3.92 2.79
CA GLY A 303 -10.06 -2.45 2.75
C GLY A 303 -9.00 -1.87 1.84
N GLY A 304 -8.40 -2.66 0.95
CA GLY A 304 -7.39 -2.24 -0.02
C GLY A 304 -7.92 -1.49 -1.23
N ALA A 305 -9.23 -1.54 -1.42
CA ALA A 305 -9.92 -0.82 -2.47
C ALA A 305 -11.31 -0.39 -1.99
N TYR A 306 -11.80 0.74 -2.50
CA TYR A 306 -13.16 1.22 -2.22
C TYR A 306 -13.60 2.24 -3.28
N LEU A 307 -14.89 2.58 -3.29
CA LEU A 307 -15.39 3.75 -4.03
C LEU A 307 -15.09 5.02 -3.24
N ALA A 308 -14.49 6.03 -3.88
CA ALA A 308 -14.35 7.37 -3.30
C ALA A 308 -15.70 7.89 -2.75
N ASP A 309 -15.64 8.82 -1.79
CA ASP A 309 -16.86 9.48 -1.31
C ASP A 309 -17.57 10.13 -2.52
N PHE A 310 -18.90 10.17 -2.45
CA PHE A 310 -19.71 10.78 -3.50
C PHE A 310 -19.68 12.32 -3.42
N HIS A 311 -19.27 12.90 -2.30
CA HIS A 311 -19.20 14.36 -2.09
C HIS A 311 -20.51 15.08 -2.43
N GLY A 312 -21.66 14.42 -2.20
CA GLY A 312 -23.01 14.92 -2.52
C GLY A 312 -23.49 14.62 -3.95
N MET A 313 -22.66 14.02 -4.81
CA MET A 313 -23.05 13.57 -6.16
C MET A 313 -23.98 12.36 -6.14
N ASP A 314 -24.12 11.67 -5.01
CA ASP A 314 -25.09 10.60 -4.81
C ASP A 314 -26.54 11.09 -4.99
N ALA A 315 -26.80 12.38 -4.75
CA ALA A 315 -28.09 13.01 -5.05
C ALA A 315 -28.43 13.07 -6.55
N LYS A 316 -27.45 12.86 -7.44
CA LYS A 316 -27.63 12.79 -8.91
C LYS A 316 -27.88 11.37 -9.39
N ILE A 317 -27.75 10.37 -8.52
CA ILE A 317 -27.93 8.95 -8.83
C ILE A 317 -29.36 8.54 -8.47
N PRO A 318 -30.09 7.81 -9.34
CA PRO A 318 -31.38 7.23 -8.98
C PRO A 318 -31.28 6.39 -7.69
N ALA A 319 -32.18 6.62 -6.73
CA ALA A 319 -32.09 6.02 -5.40
C ALA A 319 -32.06 4.48 -5.42
N GLU A 320 -32.82 3.85 -6.32
CA GLU A 320 -32.82 2.39 -6.48
C GLU A 320 -31.49 1.87 -7.03
N LEU A 321 -30.85 2.62 -7.94
CA LEU A 321 -29.53 2.29 -8.46
C LEU A 321 -28.48 2.39 -7.36
N LEU A 322 -28.48 3.48 -6.59
CA LEU A 322 -27.55 3.66 -5.48
C LEU A 322 -27.72 2.57 -4.42
N ALA A 323 -28.95 2.17 -4.11
CA ALA A 323 -29.21 1.07 -3.19
C ALA A 323 -28.65 -0.27 -3.71
N LYS A 324 -28.85 -0.57 -5.00
CA LYS A 324 -28.30 -1.77 -5.65
C LYS A 324 -26.76 -1.77 -5.63
N VAL A 325 -26.13 -0.63 -5.90
CA VAL A 325 -24.65 -0.50 -5.86
C VAL A 325 -24.12 -0.74 -4.46
N LYS A 326 -24.73 -0.15 -3.43
CA LYS A 326 -24.36 -0.37 -2.02
C LYS A 326 -24.57 -1.82 -1.58
N GLU A 327 -25.63 -2.47 -2.05
CA GLU A 327 -25.86 -3.88 -1.81
C GLU A 327 -24.76 -4.75 -2.47
N THR A 328 -24.43 -4.51 -3.74
CA THR A 328 -23.35 -5.23 -4.42
C THR A 328 -22.00 -4.99 -3.74
N GLU A 329 -21.70 -3.76 -3.33
CA GLU A 329 -20.48 -3.44 -2.57
C GLU A 329 -20.40 -4.27 -1.28
N GLN A 330 -21.51 -4.38 -0.55
CA GLN A 330 -21.56 -5.21 0.65
C GLN A 330 -21.39 -6.70 0.34
N GLN A 331 -22.00 -7.20 -0.74
CA GLN A 331 -21.81 -8.58 -1.18
C GLN A 331 -20.36 -8.87 -1.61
N ILE A 332 -19.66 -7.91 -2.21
CA ILE A 332 -18.22 -8.02 -2.50
C ILE A 332 -17.42 -8.13 -1.19
N LYS A 333 -17.69 -7.24 -0.22
CA LYS A 333 -17.04 -7.27 1.10
C LYS A 333 -17.24 -8.60 1.82
N ASP A 334 -18.45 -9.16 1.73
CA ASP A 334 -18.81 -10.42 2.38
C ASP A 334 -18.39 -11.67 1.58
N GLY A 335 -17.82 -11.50 0.38
CA GLY A 335 -17.43 -12.60 -0.52
C GLY A 335 -18.61 -13.34 -1.17
N LEU A 336 -19.81 -12.74 -1.16
CA LEU A 336 -21.04 -13.26 -1.76
C LEU A 336 -21.17 -12.90 -3.24
N PHE A 337 -20.48 -11.85 -3.68
CA PHE A 337 -20.37 -11.45 -5.08
C PHE A 337 -18.90 -11.34 -5.47
N ARG A 338 -18.53 -11.95 -6.61
CA ARG A 338 -17.17 -11.89 -7.14
C ARG A 338 -17.19 -11.16 -8.47
N VAL A 339 -16.41 -10.10 -8.58
CA VAL A 339 -16.16 -9.42 -9.85
C VAL A 339 -15.16 -10.26 -10.64
N ASP A 340 -15.45 -10.49 -11.91
CA ASP A 340 -14.56 -11.24 -12.80
C ASP A 340 -13.27 -10.46 -13.07
N ILE A 341 -12.14 -11.16 -13.10
CA ILE A 341 -10.84 -10.60 -13.45
C ILE A 341 -10.57 -10.94 -14.91
N LYS A 342 -10.56 -9.91 -15.77
CA LYS A 342 -10.36 -10.01 -17.22
C LYS A 342 -9.21 -9.10 -17.65
N GLU A 343 -8.07 -9.69 -17.99
CA GLU A 343 -6.82 -8.96 -18.26
C GLU A 343 -6.53 -8.83 -19.76
N GLU A 344 -7.37 -9.42 -20.61
CA GLU A 344 -7.35 -9.22 -22.06
C GLU A 344 -7.71 -7.77 -22.44
N PRO A 345 -7.13 -7.23 -23.53
CA PRO A 345 -7.50 -5.90 -24.01
C PRO A 345 -9.01 -5.76 -24.20
N PRO A 346 -9.65 -4.73 -23.63
CA PRO A 346 -11.09 -4.53 -23.73
C PRO A 346 -11.50 -4.28 -25.20
N VAL A 347 -12.66 -4.82 -25.57
CA VAL A 347 -13.25 -4.58 -26.88
C VAL A 347 -14.11 -3.32 -26.82
N SER A 348 -13.71 -2.28 -27.56
CA SER A 348 -14.54 -1.08 -27.76
C SER A 348 -15.75 -1.42 -28.63
N ASP A 349 -16.92 -0.91 -28.26
CA ASP A 349 -18.17 -1.03 -29.04
C ASP A 349 -18.21 -0.16 -30.31
#